data_AF-A0A4R3X9S2-F1
#
_entry.id   AF-A0A4R3X9S2-F1
#
_cell.length_a   1.000
_cell.length_b   1.000
_cell.length_c   1.000
_cell.angle_alpha   90.00
_cell.angle_beta   90.00
_cell.angle_gamma   90.00
#
_symmetry.space_group_name_H-M   'P 1'
#
loop_
_entity.id
_entity.type
_entity.pdbx_description
1 polymer ?
#
loop_
_entity_poly.entity_id
_entity_poly.type
_entity_poly.pdbx_seq_one_letter_code
_entity_poly.pdbx_strand_id
1 'polypeptide(L)'
;MSMPKHDLSSRHFQRKISEFCEVRIAPISSKRVLENVRSYLISLIIYRKRPPILNGHLDWIAIGDACGIEADMTAELKKQLRPALDAIIRWLKAPPVSEDIAPTKLPVRACKAEAVKKKAP
;
A
#
# COMPACT_ATOMS: atom_id res chain seq x y z
N MET A 1 17.74 -5.58 24.07
CA MET A 1 17.49 -4.36 23.27
C MET A 1 16.04 -4.42 22.79
N SER A 2 15.13 -3.63 23.38
CA SER A 2 13.74 -3.56 22.93
C SER A 2 13.69 -2.83 21.60
N MET A 3 13.38 -3.53 20.50
CA MET A 3 13.14 -2.86 19.22
C MET A 3 11.88 -1.99 19.35
N PRO A 4 11.92 -0.72 18.92
CA PRO A 4 10.72 0.11 18.88
C PRO A 4 9.62 -0.63 18.12
N LYS A 5 8.38 -0.63 18.64
CA LYS A 5 7.20 -1.27 18.00
C LYS A 5 7.04 -0.89 16.52
N HIS A 6 7.51 0.31 16.18
CA HIS A 6 7.56 0.84 14.83
C HIS A 6 8.45 0.04 13.86
N ASP A 7 9.56 -0.52 14.34
CA ASP A 7 10.48 -1.32 13.53
C ASP A 7 9.86 -2.68 13.18
N LEU A 8 9.13 -3.28 14.13
CA LEU A 8 8.38 -4.53 13.93
C LEU A 8 7.24 -4.35 12.91
N SER A 9 6.46 -3.27 13.03
CA SER A 9 5.41 -2.93 12.07
C SER A 9 6.00 -2.70 10.66
N SER A 10 7.18 -2.07 10.57
CA SER A 10 7.87 -1.85 9.29
C SER A 10 8.29 -3.16 8.62
N ARG A 11 8.90 -4.10 9.37
CA ARG A 11 9.34 -5.39 8.85
C ARG A 11 8.16 -6.25 8.40
N HIS A 12 7.07 -6.24 9.18
CA HIS A 12 5.84 -6.92 8.80
C HIS A 12 5.26 -6.35 7.49
N PHE A 13 5.26 -5.03 7.34
CA PHE A 13 4.79 -4.38 6.12
C PHE A 13 5.70 -4.65 4.91
N GLN A 14 7.03 -4.67 5.09
CA GLN A 14 7.98 -5.07 4.05
C GLN A 14 7.73 -6.51 3.56
N ARG A 15 7.39 -7.44 4.46
CA ARG A 15 7.04 -8.82 4.09
C ARG A 15 5.77 -8.87 3.24
N LYS A 16 4.72 -8.13 3.64
CA LYS A 16 3.48 -8.00 2.86
C LYS A 16 3.73 -7.43 1.46
N ILE A 17 4.58 -6.41 1.33
CA ILE A 17 4.95 -5.86 0.02
C ILE A 17 5.75 -6.87 -0.81
N SER A 18 6.64 -7.63 -0.19
CA SER A 18 7.38 -8.68 -0.87
C SER A 18 6.44 -9.76 -1.43
N GLU A 19 5.54 -10.29 -0.60
CA GLU A 19 4.51 -11.26 -1.02
C GLU A 19 3.62 -10.70 -2.13
N PHE A 20 3.23 -9.43 -2.04
CA PHE A 20 2.48 -8.75 -3.08
C PHE A 20 3.22 -8.75 -4.42
N CYS A 21 4.52 -8.46 -4.43
CA CYS A 21 5.33 -8.44 -5.65
C CYS A 21 5.37 -9.83 -6.30
N GLU A 22 5.55 -10.89 -5.52
CA GLU A 22 5.55 -12.26 -6.03
C GLU A 22 4.20 -12.64 -6.67
N VAL A 23 3.08 -12.25 -6.06
CA VAL A 23 1.74 -12.64 -6.54
C VAL A 23 1.27 -11.79 -7.72
N ARG A 24 1.61 -10.50 -7.76
CA ARG A 24 1.03 -9.54 -8.71
C ARG A 24 1.98 -9.07 -9.79
N ILE A 25 3.27 -8.98 -9.48
CA ILE A 25 4.27 -8.39 -10.38
C ILE A 25 5.04 -9.50 -11.10
N ALA A 26 5.44 -10.55 -10.40
CA ALA A 26 6.19 -11.67 -11.00
C ALA A 26 5.50 -12.30 -12.24
N PRO A 27 4.16 -12.49 -12.27
CA PRO A 27 3.51 -13.12 -13.43
C PRO A 27 3.48 -12.27 -14.70
N ILE A 28 3.71 -10.95 -14.59
CA ILE A 28 3.55 -9.99 -15.68
C ILE A 28 4.85 -9.26 -16.05
N SER A 29 5.95 -9.60 -15.38
CA SER A 29 7.22 -8.87 -15.48
C SER A 29 8.40 -9.83 -15.63
N SER A 30 9.51 -9.32 -16.16
CA SER A 30 10.78 -10.03 -16.04
C SER A 30 11.27 -10.05 -14.59
N LYS A 31 12.15 -11.00 -14.26
CA LYS A 31 12.78 -11.09 -12.94
C LYS A 31 13.51 -9.80 -12.55
N ARG A 32 14.19 -9.16 -13.50
CA ARG A 32 14.86 -7.85 -13.29
C ARG A 32 13.88 -6.77 -12.85
N VAL A 33 12.74 -6.67 -13.56
CA VAL A 33 11.70 -5.68 -13.22
C VAL A 33 11.11 -5.96 -11.84
N LEU A 34 10.83 -7.23 -11.53
CA LEU A 34 10.33 -7.64 -10.22
C LEU A 34 11.29 -7.22 -9.09
N GLU A 35 12.57 -7.52 -9.21
CA GLU A 35 13.59 -7.20 -8.21
C GLU A 35 13.73 -5.69 -8.01
N ASN A 36 13.75 -4.93 -9.10
CA ASN A 36 13.84 -3.46 -9.06
C ASN A 36 12.61 -2.83 -8.39
N VAL A 37 11.41 -3.25 -8.79
CA VAL A 37 10.15 -2.80 -8.18
C VAL A 37 10.11 -3.13 -6.70
N ARG A 38 10.45 -4.36 -6.33
CA ARG A 38 10.45 -4.82 -4.94
C ARG A 38 11.43 -4.01 -4.10
N SER A 39 12.64 -3.80 -4.60
CA SER A 39 13.68 -2.98 -3.95
C SER A 39 13.19 -1.54 -3.75
N TYR A 40 12.61 -0.93 -4.78
CA TYR A 40 12.05 0.42 -4.72
C TYR A 40 10.95 0.54 -3.65
N LEU A 41 9.95 -0.35 -3.64
CA LEU A 41 8.86 -0.30 -2.66
C LEU A 41 9.34 -0.50 -1.22
N ILE A 42 10.31 -1.40 -1.01
CA ILE A 42 10.93 -1.61 0.30
C ILE A 42 11.70 -0.35 0.73
N SER A 43 12.41 0.32 -0.18
CA SER A 43 13.13 1.56 0.13
C SER A 43 12.19 2.67 0.60
N LEU A 44 10.98 2.80 0.01
CA LEU A 44 9.97 3.75 0.46
C LEU A 44 9.54 3.50 1.90
N ILE A 45 9.45 2.22 2.30
CA ILE A 45 9.09 1.83 3.66
C ILE A 45 10.22 2.14 4.64
N ILE A 46 11.45 1.73 4.31
CA ILE A 46 12.64 1.94 5.16
C ILE A 46 12.87 3.43 5.41
N TYR A 47 12.86 4.24 4.35
CA TYR A 47 13.11 5.67 4.44
C TYR A 47 11.87 6.50 4.77
N ARG A 48 10.71 5.84 4.97
CA ARG A 48 9.40 6.46 5.14
C ARG A 48 9.10 7.58 4.13
N LYS A 49 9.51 7.36 2.87
CA LYS A 49 9.33 8.32 1.77
C LYS A 49 8.03 8.03 1.03
N ARG A 50 7.35 9.11 0.61
CA ARG A 50 6.21 8.98 -0.31
C ARG A 50 6.74 8.75 -1.73
N PRO A 51 6.03 7.97 -2.55
CA PRO A 51 6.35 7.89 -3.96
C PRO A 51 6.19 9.27 -4.63
N PRO A 52 6.87 9.53 -5.76
CA PRO A 52 6.69 10.72 -6.57
C PRO A 52 5.21 10.94 -6.93
N ILE A 53 4.69 12.13 -6.60
CA ILE A 53 3.32 12.55 -6.90
C ILE A 53 3.39 13.85 -7.69
N LEU A 54 2.78 13.86 -8.86
CA LEU A 54 2.65 15.01 -9.75
C LEU A 54 1.16 15.34 -9.93
N ASN A 55 0.76 16.58 -9.61
CA ASN A 55 -0.63 17.05 -9.69
C ASN A 55 -1.65 16.16 -8.95
N GLY A 56 -1.24 15.60 -7.80
CA GLY A 56 -2.11 14.71 -7.01
C GLY A 56 -2.22 13.28 -7.55
N HIS A 57 -1.54 12.96 -8.64
CA HIS A 57 -1.45 11.62 -9.22
C HIS A 57 -0.05 11.04 -9.07
N LEU A 58 0.08 9.72 -9.10
CA LEU A 58 1.39 9.07 -9.12
C LEU A 58 2.15 9.49 -10.37
N ASP A 59 3.37 9.98 -10.18
CA ASP A 59 4.26 10.29 -11.28
C ASP A 59 4.92 9.00 -11.77
N TRP A 60 4.28 8.35 -12.72
CA TRP A 60 4.75 7.09 -13.29
C TRP A 60 6.08 7.21 -14.03
N ILE A 61 6.44 8.42 -14.49
CA ILE A 61 7.72 8.65 -15.16
C ILE A 61 8.82 8.64 -14.10
N ALA A 62 8.68 9.45 -13.05
CA ALA A 62 9.64 9.48 -11.94
C ALA A 62 9.71 8.14 -11.18
N ILE A 63 8.60 7.40 -11.08
CA ILE A 63 8.61 6.05 -10.50
C ILE A 63 9.37 5.07 -11.40
N GLY A 64 9.21 5.17 -12.72
CA GLY A 64 9.96 4.34 -13.67
C GLY A 64 11.46 4.58 -13.59
N ASP A 65 11.86 5.85 -13.56
CA ASP A 65 13.24 6.31 -13.42
C ASP A 65 13.85 5.83 -12.10
N ALA A 66 13.15 6.04 -10.97
CA ALA A 66 13.61 5.58 -9.66
C ALA A 66 13.73 4.04 -9.55
N CYS A 67 12.97 3.30 -10.37
CA CYS A 67 13.05 1.85 -10.44
C CYS A 67 14.06 1.37 -11.51
N GLY A 68 14.53 2.22 -12.43
CA GLY A 68 15.34 1.82 -13.59
C GLY A 68 14.62 0.86 -14.55
N ILE A 69 13.31 1.04 -14.72
CA ILE A 69 12.41 0.21 -15.57
C ILE A 69 11.54 1.06 -16.51
N GLU A 70 12.00 2.25 -16.88
CA GLU A 70 11.29 3.24 -17.69
C GLU A 70 10.68 2.62 -18.95
N ALA A 71 11.47 1.78 -19.65
CA ALA A 71 11.06 1.08 -20.85
C ALA A 71 10.05 -0.06 -20.61
N ASP A 72 10.07 -0.65 -19.41
CA ASP A 72 9.20 -1.77 -19.01
C ASP A 72 7.91 -1.32 -18.29
N MET A 73 7.69 0.00 -18.19
CA MET A 73 6.58 0.58 -17.45
C MET A 73 5.25 0.52 -18.24
N THR A 74 4.72 -0.69 -18.39
CA THR A 74 3.46 -0.97 -19.11
C THR A 74 2.21 -0.51 -18.34
N ALA A 75 1.08 -0.37 -19.04
CA ALA A 75 -0.20 -0.02 -18.42
C ALA A 75 -0.66 -1.06 -17.38
N GLU A 76 -0.45 -2.34 -17.66
CA GLU A 76 -0.80 -3.42 -16.74
C GLU A 76 0.09 -3.38 -15.48
N LEU A 77 1.39 -3.15 -15.64
CA LEU A 77 2.31 -3.00 -14.51
C LEU A 77 1.92 -1.81 -13.61
N LYS A 78 1.61 -0.65 -14.19
CA LYS A 78 1.11 0.53 -13.44
C LYS A 78 -0.15 0.20 -12.66
N LYS A 79 -1.09 -0.53 -13.29
CA LYS A 79 -2.34 -0.95 -12.67
C LYS A 79 -2.11 -1.89 -11.49
N GLN A 80 -1.22 -2.86 -11.63
CA GLN A 80 -0.85 -3.77 -10.54
C GLN A 80 -0.02 -3.07 -9.45
N LEU A 81 0.76 -2.03 -9.77
CA LEU A 81 1.57 -1.32 -8.78
C LEU A 81 0.75 -0.37 -7.89
N ARG A 82 -0.31 0.22 -8.44
CA ARG A 82 -1.10 1.24 -7.77
C ARG A 82 -1.59 0.83 -6.37
N PRO A 83 -2.13 -0.38 -6.13
CA PRO A 83 -2.52 -0.82 -4.79
C PRO A 83 -1.37 -0.84 -3.78
N ALA A 84 -0.15 -1.21 -4.20
CA ALA A 84 1.02 -1.23 -3.31
C ALA A 84 1.44 0.20 -2.93
N LEU A 85 1.47 1.12 -3.90
CA LEU A 85 1.81 2.52 -3.67
C LEU A 85 0.77 3.20 -2.77
N ASP A 86 -0.52 2.96 -3.01
CA ASP A 86 -1.60 3.48 -2.16
C ASP A 86 -1.52 2.93 -0.73
N ALA A 87 -1.20 1.64 -0.58
CA ALA A 87 -0.99 1.03 0.73
C ALA A 87 0.19 1.66 1.48
N ILE A 88 1.31 1.94 0.80
CA ILE A 88 2.46 2.66 1.39
C ILE A 88 2.06 4.07 1.80
N ILE A 89 1.40 4.84 0.92
CA ILE A 89 0.93 6.20 1.25
C ILE A 89 0.03 6.18 2.49
N ARG A 90 -0.88 5.21 2.57
CA ARG A 90 -1.78 5.03 3.72
C ARG A 90 -1.02 4.66 4.98
N TRP A 91 -0.06 3.74 4.89
CA TRP A 91 0.78 3.33 6.02
C TRP A 91 1.65 4.48 6.53
N LEU A 92 2.13 5.37 5.65
CA LEU A 92 2.88 6.58 6.04
C LEU A 92 2.01 7.63 6.72
N LYS A 93 0.70 7.69 6.42
CA LYS A 93 -0.25 8.63 7.03
C LYS A 93 -0.82 8.11 8.35
N ALA A 94 -0.76 6.81 8.60
CA ALA A 94 -1.29 6.24 9.84
C ALA A 94 -0.43 6.68 11.03
N PRO A 95 -1.02 7.25 12.10
CA PRO A 95 -0.30 7.38 13.37
C PRO A 95 0.13 5.97 13.83
N PRO A 96 1.23 5.82 14.58
CA PRO A 96 1.67 4.53 15.11
C PRO A 96 0.69 4.08 16.19
N VAL A 97 -0.48 3.61 15.78
CA VAL A 97 -1.46 3.00 16.67
C VAL A 97 -0.86 1.64 17.05
N SER A 98 -0.67 1.42 18.35
CA SER A 98 -0.29 0.10 18.87
C SER A 98 -1.29 -0.91 18.34
N GLU A 99 -0.82 -1.89 17.57
CA GLU A 99 -1.68 -2.96 17.06
C GLU A 99 -2.28 -3.72 18.22
N ASP A 100 -3.62 -3.73 18.29
CA ASP A 100 -4.37 -4.83 18.85
C ASP A 100 -5.54 -5.14 17.91
N ILE A 101 -5.50 -6.35 17.35
CA ILE A 101 -6.59 -7.15 16.77
C ILE A 101 -7.08 -6.86 15.32
N ALA A 102 -6.66 -7.78 14.43
CA ALA A 102 -7.43 -8.55 13.44
C ALA A 102 -8.21 -7.88 12.26
N PRO A 103 -8.36 -8.59 11.12
CA PRO A 103 -8.94 -8.03 9.89
C PRO A 103 -10.45 -8.23 9.87
N THR A 104 -11.28 -7.18 9.71
CA THR A 104 -12.68 -7.35 9.31
C THR A 104 -13.36 -6.05 8.83
N LYS A 105 -13.85 -6.16 7.58
CA LYS A 105 -15.02 -5.53 6.95
C LYS A 105 -14.96 -4.08 6.45
N LEU A 106 -15.08 -4.00 5.12
CA LEU A 106 -15.54 -2.87 4.32
C LEU A 106 -16.89 -2.33 4.85
N PRO A 107 -17.15 -1.01 4.79
CA PRO A 107 -18.43 -0.45 5.22
C PRO A 107 -19.50 -0.73 4.17
N VAL A 108 -20.51 -1.51 4.54
CA VAL A 108 -21.77 -1.62 3.79
C VAL A 108 -22.53 -0.29 3.96
N ARG A 109 -22.93 0.23 2.80
CA ARG A 109 -23.70 1.45 2.57
C ARG A 109 -24.99 1.49 3.41
N ALA A 110 -25.29 2.66 3.94
CA ALA A 110 -26.49 2.99 4.70
C ALA A 110 -27.79 2.84 3.90
N CYS A 111 -28.87 2.44 4.59
CA CYS A 111 -30.21 2.92 4.32
C CYS A 111 -30.86 3.35 5.65
N LYS A 112 -31.18 4.64 5.74
CA LYS A 112 -31.99 5.25 6.80
C LYS A 112 -33.48 5.00 6.53
N ALA A 113 -34.24 4.76 7.60
CA ALA A 113 -35.59 5.28 7.86
C ALA A 113 -35.90 4.97 9.35
N GLU A 114 -35.67 5.90 10.29
CA GLU A 114 -36.68 6.82 10.86
C GLU A 114 -38.03 6.13 11.13
N ALA A 115 -38.25 5.62 12.35
CA ALA A 115 -38.79 6.31 13.54
C ALA A 115 -40.33 6.25 13.63
N VAL A 116 -40.86 5.63 14.70
CA VAL A 116 -42.02 6.14 15.46
C VAL A 116 -42.01 5.59 16.89
N LYS A 117 -42.33 6.50 17.80
CA LYS A 117 -42.24 6.52 19.27
C LYS A 117 -43.37 5.75 19.97
N LYS A 118 -43.03 5.20 21.17
CA LYS A 118 -43.74 5.28 22.48
C LYS A 118 -45.15 4.66 22.58
N LYS A 119 -45.66 4.17 23.70
CA LYS A 119 -45.24 3.79 25.07
C LYS A 119 -46.54 3.16 25.65
N ALA A 120 -46.45 2.02 26.35
CA ALA A 120 -47.58 1.38 27.01
C ALA A 120 -48.17 2.24 28.15
N PRO A 121 -49.38 1.91 28.61
CA PRO A 121 -49.49 1.14 29.86
C PRO A 121 -50.09 -0.26 29.68
#